data_AF-A0A1B6FAT8-F1
#
_entry.id   AF-A0A1B6FAT8-F1
#
_cell.length_a   1.000
_cell.length_b   1.000
_cell.length_c   1.000
_cell.angle_alpha   90.00
_cell.angle_beta   90.00
_cell.angle_gamma   90.00
#
_symmetry.space_group_name_H-M   'P 1'
#
loop_
_entity.id
_entity.type
_entity.pdbx_description
1 polymer ?
#
loop_
_entity_poly.entity_id
_entity_poly.type
_entity_poly.pdbx_seq_one_letter_code
_entity_poly.pdbx_strand_id
1 'polypeptide(L)'
;LGWEDSGTHMNKLMRSDILASAVLCDVEETVKEAKARFHAWMIKGTRVPPNLREVVYSAGIKYGGVKEWQFCWSKYNNSGVPSERKLLLRVMGVASDPWI
;
A
#
# COMPACT_ATOMS: atom_id res chain seq x y z
N LEU A 1 14.08 11.13 0.25
CA LEU A 1 13.62 10.30 -0.88
C LEU A 1 12.19 10.62 -1.32
N GLY A 2 11.31 11.04 -0.40
CA GLY A 2 9.98 11.55 -0.73
C GLY A 2 9.07 10.50 -1.36
N TRP A 3 7.91 10.94 -1.82
CA TRP A 3 6.86 10.08 -2.37
C TRP A 3 6.70 10.19 -3.89
N GLU A 4 7.74 10.69 -4.56
CA GLU A 4 7.81 10.79 -6.00
C GLU A 4 8.64 9.65 -6.57
N ASP A 5 8.16 9.04 -7.66
CA ASP A 5 8.85 7.93 -8.34
C ASP A 5 9.98 8.43 -9.25
N SER A 6 10.90 9.22 -8.68
CA SER A 6 12.03 9.84 -9.37
C SER A 6 13.36 9.14 -9.03
N GLY A 7 14.37 9.36 -9.88
CA GLY A 7 15.71 8.80 -9.73
C GLY A 7 15.95 7.48 -10.47
N THR A 8 17.13 6.90 -10.23
CA THR A 8 17.57 5.63 -10.83
C THR A 8 16.73 4.45 -10.34
N HIS A 9 16.82 3.31 -11.03
CA HIS A 9 16.16 2.07 -10.59
C HIS A 9 16.52 1.70 -9.14
N MET A 10 17.79 1.82 -8.76
CA MET A 10 18.25 1.56 -7.39
C MET A 10 17.59 2.51 -6.38
N ASN A 11 17.50 3.80 -6.70
CA ASN A 11 16.84 4.79 -5.82
C ASN A 11 15.36 4.47 -5.61
N LYS A 12 14.68 3.95 -6.64
CA LYS A 12 13.27 3.55 -6.57
C LYS A 12 13.08 2.33 -5.67
N LEU A 13 13.94 1.33 -5.79
CA LEU A 13 13.93 0.14 -4.93
C LEU A 13 14.17 0.52 -3.47
N MET A 14 15.27 1.23 -3.18
CA MET A 14 15.60 1.67 -1.82
C MET A 14 14.48 2.51 -1.19
N ARG A 15 13.84 3.39 -1.98
CA ARG A 15 12.69 4.17 -1.50
C ARG A 15 11.53 3.29 -1.07
N SER A 16 11.20 2.27 -1.86
CA SER A 16 10.11 1.34 -1.55
C SER A 16 10.38 0.60 -0.24
N ASP A 17 11.61 0.05 -0.08
CA ASP A 17 12.00 -0.70 1.11
C ASP A 17 12.04 0.16 2.37
N ILE A 18 12.60 1.38 2.27
CA ILE A 18 12.67 2.32 3.40
C ILE A 18 11.26 2.75 3.83
N LEU A 19 10.40 3.10 2.87
CA LEU A 19 9.03 3.51 3.19
C LEU A 19 8.19 2.35 3.75
N ALA A 20 8.34 1.14 3.21
CA ALA A 20 7.66 -0.05 3.75
C ALA A 20 8.09 -0.32 5.20
N SER A 21 9.40 -0.25 5.47
CA SER A 21 9.94 -0.41 6.82
C SER A 21 9.45 0.70 7.76
N ALA A 22 9.40 1.95 7.30
CA ALA A 22 8.88 3.07 8.09
C ALA A 22 7.40 2.93 8.43
N VAL A 23 6.58 2.40 7.52
CA VAL A 23 5.18 2.03 7.79
C VAL A 23 5.09 0.87 8.78
N LEU A 24 5.97 -0.13 8.70
CA LEU A 24 5.98 -1.24 9.67
C LEU A 24 6.43 -0.78 11.06
N CYS A 25 7.34 0.19 11.14
CA CYS A 25 7.86 0.78 12.38
C CYS A 25 7.03 1.95 12.93
N ASP A 26 5.80 2.19 12.43
CA ASP A 26 4.91 3.22 12.98
C ASP A 26 5.45 4.65 12.92
N VAL A 27 6.25 4.98 11.89
CA VAL A 27 6.73 6.36 11.68
C VAL A 27 5.56 7.25 11.26
N GLU A 28 5.10 8.09 12.19
CA GLU A 28 3.84 8.84 12.11
C GLU A 28 3.64 9.61 10.79
N GLU A 29 4.64 10.37 10.35
CA GLU A 29 4.56 11.15 9.11
C GLU A 29 4.40 10.27 7.87
N THR A 30 5.13 9.15 7.83
CA THR A 30 5.08 8.20 6.71
C THR A 30 3.73 7.48 6.70
N VAL A 31 3.24 7.04 7.86
CA VAL A 31 1.93 6.40 8.00
C VAL A 31 0.81 7.35 7.56
N LYS A 32 0.85 8.61 7.99
CA LYS A 32 -0.16 9.62 7.63
C LYS A 32 -0.25 9.81 6.11
N GLU A 33 0.89 9.99 5.45
CA GLU A 33 0.94 10.18 3.99
C GLU A 33 0.54 8.90 3.24
N ALA A 34 0.99 7.72 3.70
CA ALA A 34 0.60 6.44 3.12
C ALA A 34 -0.92 6.21 3.19
N LYS A 35 -1.53 6.49 4.34
CA LYS A 35 -2.99 6.41 4.55
C LYS A 35 -3.73 7.41 3.68
N ALA A 36 -3.23 8.65 3.56
CA ALA A 36 -3.85 9.67 2.69
C ALA A 36 -3.87 9.22 1.22
N ARG A 37 -2.77 8.62 0.74
CA ARG A 37 -2.68 8.05 -0.61
C ARG A 37 -3.59 6.86 -0.81
N PHE A 38 -3.68 5.97 0.17
CA PHE A 38 -4.59 4.83 0.14
C PHE A 38 -6.05 5.31 0.06
N HIS A 39 -6.41 6.28 0.88
CA HIS A 39 -7.74 6.89 0.89
C HIS A 39 -8.07 7.57 -0.44
N ALA A 40 -7.13 8.32 -1.01
CA ALA A 40 -7.28 8.91 -2.34
C ALA A 40 -7.47 7.85 -3.43
N TRP A 41 -6.77 6.72 -3.34
CA TRP A 41 -6.97 5.58 -4.24
C TRP A 41 -8.36 4.97 -4.10
N MET A 42 -8.85 4.77 -2.86
CA MET A 42 -10.18 4.22 -2.62
C MET A 42 -11.31 5.12 -3.12
N ILE A 43 -11.28 6.41 -2.77
CA ILE A 43 -12.40 7.33 -3.02
C ILE A 43 -12.34 7.93 -4.43
N LYS A 44 -11.16 8.38 -4.84
CA LYS A 44 -11.00 9.14 -6.09
C LYS A 44 -10.51 8.26 -7.25
N GLY A 45 -10.12 7.01 -6.97
CA GLY A 45 -9.48 6.14 -7.98
C GLY A 45 -8.08 6.60 -8.37
N THR A 46 -7.42 7.43 -7.54
CA THR A 46 -6.09 7.97 -7.85
C THR A 46 -5.09 6.85 -8.07
N ARG A 47 -4.38 6.88 -9.20
CA ARG A 47 -3.37 5.86 -9.52
C ARG A 47 -2.19 5.93 -8.54
N VAL A 48 -1.95 4.83 -7.82
CA VAL A 48 -0.75 4.66 -7.00
C VAL A 48 0.42 4.20 -7.90
N PRO A 49 1.58 4.89 -7.86
CA PRO A 49 2.76 4.48 -8.62
C PRO A 49 3.19 3.05 -8.25
N PRO A 50 3.60 2.20 -9.21
CA PRO A 50 3.89 0.79 -8.96
C PRO A 50 4.84 0.54 -7.78
N ASN A 51 5.92 1.33 -7.67
CA ASN A 51 6.92 1.19 -6.62
C ASN A 51 6.44 1.62 -5.22
N LEU A 52 5.28 2.27 -5.13
CA LEU A 52 4.69 2.73 -3.87
C LEU A 52 3.44 1.92 -3.48
N ARG A 53 2.95 1.03 -4.35
CA ARG A 53 1.72 0.27 -4.09
C ARG A 53 1.82 -0.58 -2.84
N GLU A 54 2.93 -1.29 -2.68
CA GLU A 54 3.15 -2.10 -1.49
C GLU A 54 3.03 -1.27 -0.21
N VAL A 55 3.77 -0.16 -0.14
CA VAL A 55 3.77 0.74 1.02
C VAL A 55 2.37 1.27 1.31
N VAL A 56 1.70 1.80 0.28
CA VAL A 56 0.38 2.44 0.40
C VAL A 56 -0.68 1.41 0.79
N TYR A 57 -0.67 0.22 0.17
CA TYR A 57 -1.65 -0.81 0.46
C TYR A 57 -1.44 -1.43 1.84
N SER A 58 -0.19 -1.73 2.21
CA SER A 58 0.14 -2.23 3.54
C SER A 58 -0.25 -1.23 4.63
N ALA A 59 -0.03 0.08 4.43
CA ALA A 59 -0.49 1.09 5.38
C ALA A 59 -2.01 1.16 5.47
N GLY A 60 -2.72 1.07 4.34
CA GLY A 60 -4.18 1.05 4.31
C GLY A 60 -4.77 -0.15 5.06
N ILE A 61 -4.15 -1.32 4.95
CA ILE A 61 -4.59 -2.53 5.63
C ILE A 61 -4.17 -2.55 7.11
N LYS A 62 -2.90 -2.26 7.43
CA LYS A 62 -2.37 -2.29 8.81
C LYS A 62 -3.08 -1.29 9.73
N TYR A 63 -3.40 -0.11 9.20
CA TYR A 63 -3.98 1.01 9.94
C TYR A 63 -5.43 1.35 9.57
N GLY A 64 -6.05 0.52 8.73
CA GLY A 64 -7.47 0.59 8.40
C GLY A 64 -8.24 -0.51 9.13
N GLY A 65 -9.40 -0.86 8.59
CA GLY A 65 -10.19 -1.99 9.08
C GLY A 65 -10.86 -2.74 7.95
N VAL A 66 -12.02 -3.33 8.25
CA VAL A 66 -12.77 -4.20 7.33
C VAL A 66 -13.08 -3.52 5.99
N LYS A 67 -13.35 -2.20 5.98
CA LYS A 67 -13.66 -1.46 4.75
C LYS A 67 -12.48 -1.43 3.77
N GLU A 68 -11.30 -1.10 4.28
CA GLU A 68 -10.06 -1.05 3.51
C GLU A 68 -9.67 -2.45 3.02
N TRP A 69 -9.87 -3.47 3.86
CA TRP A 69 -9.63 -4.86 3.48
C TRP A 69 -10.57 -5.35 2.39
N GLN A 70 -11.88 -5.12 2.54
CA GLN A 70 -12.88 -5.48 1.53
C GLN A 70 -12.64 -4.76 0.19
N PHE A 71 -12.15 -3.52 0.24
CA PHE A 71 -11.75 -2.81 -0.96
C PHE A 71 -10.60 -3.52 -1.69
N CYS A 72 -9.54 -3.89 -0.97
CA CYS A 72 -8.42 -4.65 -1.53
C CYS A 72 -8.87 -6.03 -2.05
N TRP A 73 -9.76 -6.71 -1.33
CA TRP A 73 -10.35 -7.99 -1.75
C TRP A 73 -11.13 -7.87 -3.05
N SER A 74 -11.96 -6.83 -3.18
CA SER A 74 -12.67 -6.53 -4.43
C SER A 74 -11.70 -6.23 -5.57
N LYS A 75 -10.62 -5.48 -5.32
CA LYS A 75 -9.56 -5.24 -6.32
C LYS A 75 -8.83 -6.52 -6.71
N TYR A 76 -8.61 -7.44 -5.77
CA TYR A 76 -7.99 -8.73 -6.04
C TYR A 76 -8.84 -9.56 -7.00
N ASN A 77 -10.15 -9.66 -6.75
CA ASN A 77 -11.08 -10.44 -7.57
C ASN A 77 -11.28 -9.86 -8.97
N ASN A 78 -11.24 -8.53 -9.11
CA ASN A 78 -11.42 -7.86 -10.39
C ASN A 78 -10.11 -7.68 -11.19
N SER A 79 -8.95 -7.96 -10.60
CA SER A 79 -7.66 -7.77 -11.29
C SER A 79 -7.32 -8.97 -12.17
N GLY A 80 -7.11 -8.72 -13.46
CA GLY A 80 -6.57 -9.72 -14.39
C GLY A 80 -5.04 -9.84 -14.35
N VAL A 81 -4.35 -9.00 -13.57
CA VAL A 81 -2.88 -8.91 -13.56
C VAL A 81 -2.31 -9.78 -12.43
N PRO A 82 -1.54 -10.86 -12.72
CA PRO A 82 -1.05 -11.77 -11.69
C PRO A 82 -0.15 -11.12 -10.64
N SER A 83 0.70 -10.17 -11.04
CA SER A 83 1.58 -9.44 -10.12
C SER A 83 0.79 -8.57 -9.14
N GLU A 84 -0.26 -7.90 -9.61
CA GLU A 84 -1.17 -7.11 -8.78
C GLU A 84 -1.93 -8.00 -7.78
N ARG A 85 -2.43 -9.14 -8.25
CA ARG A 85 -3.10 -10.12 -7.38
C ARG A 85 -2.17 -10.65 -6.28
N LYS A 86 -0.93 -11.00 -6.63
CA LYS A 86 0.08 -11.44 -5.66
C LYS A 86 0.38 -10.36 -4.64
N LEU A 87 0.52 -9.11 -5.09
CA LEU A 87 0.74 -7.98 -4.20
C LEU A 87 -0.43 -7.77 -3.24
N LEU A 88 -1.66 -7.70 -3.76
CA LEU A 88 -2.89 -7.54 -2.98
C LEU A 88 -3.05 -8.66 -1.95
N LEU A 89 -2.78 -9.91 -2.33
CA LEU A 89 -2.84 -11.04 -1.41
C LEU A 89 -1.82 -10.89 -0.26
N ARG A 90 -0.59 -10.50 -0.57
CA ARG A 90 0.45 -10.30 0.44
C ARG A 90 0.08 -9.19 1.42
N VAL A 91 -0.39 -8.03 0.93
CA VAL A 91 -0.72 -6.89 1.80
C VAL A 91 -1.98 -7.14 2.63
N MET A 92 -2.95 -7.91 2.13
CA MET A 92 -4.13 -8.32 2.91
C MET A 92 -3.75 -9.22 4.09
N GLY A 93 -2.69 -10.02 3.98
CA GLY A 93 -2.16 -10.82 5.08
C GLY A 93 -1.46 -10.01 6.19
N VAL A 94 -1.24 -8.70 5.99
CA VAL A 94 -0.68 -7.78 7.00
C VAL A 94 -1.78 -7.22 7.92
N ALA A 95 -3.05 -7.56 7.69
CA ALA A 95 -4.16 -7.11 8.52
C ALA A 95 -3.93 -7.49 10.00
N SER A 96 -4.11 -6.51 10.89
CA SER A 96 -3.87 -6.65 12.32
C SER A 96 -5.06 -7.27 13.08
N ASP A 97 -6.21 -7.45 12.42
CA ASP A 97 -7.45 -7.93 13.03
C ASP A 97 -7.59 -9.45 12.83
N PRO A 98 -7.65 -10.27 13.91
CA PRO A 98 -7.80 -11.72 13.82
C PRO A 98 -9.10 -12.20 13.19
N TRP A 99 -10.13 -11.35 13.12
CA TRP A 99 -11.42 -11.68 12.49
C TRP A 99 -11.44 -11.45 10.98
N ILE A 100 -10.33 -10.94 10.43
CA ILE A 100 -10.13 -10.69 9.00
C ILE A 100 -9.15 -11.73 8.42
#